data_AF-A0A3C1U6G4-F1
#
_entry.id   AF-A0A3C1U6G4-F1
#
_cell.length_a   1.000
_cell.length_b   1.000
_cell.length_c   1.000
_cell.angle_alpha   90.00
_cell.angle_beta   90.00
_cell.angle_gamma   90.00
#
_symmetry.space_group_name_H-M   'P 1'
#
loop_
_entity.id
_entity.type
_entity.pdbx_description
1 polymer ?
#
loop_
_entity_poly.entity_id
_entity_poly.type
_entity_poly.pdbx_seq_one_letter_code
_entity_poly.pdbx_strand_id
1 'polypeptide(L)' 'CAVADNIDSDLGQAINCIAPLDFMPFEKLLEIARVVRSVVTLNRVIPFGGTGNTIEDILSAQEVKEDRYIGNVAV' A
#
# COMPACT_ATOMS: atom_id res chain seq x y z
N CYS A 1 -0.84 -8.75 0.61
CA CYS A 1 -0.92 -7.29 0.46
C CYS A 1 0.48 -6.70 0.56
N ALA A 2 0.71 -5.53 -0.01
CA ALA A 2 1.92 -4.73 0.21
C ALA A 2 1.59 -3.56 1.15
N VAL A 3 2.55 -3.17 1.99
CA VAL A 3 2.48 -1.98 2.84
C VAL A 3 3.71 -1.14 2.55
N ALA A 4 3.52 0.03 1.97
CA ALA A 4 4.62 0.85 1.46
C ALA A 4 4.24 2.35 1.44
N ASP A 5 5.20 3.22 1.17
CA ASP A 5 4.97 4.66 1.06
C ASP A 5 4.04 5.00 -0.12
N ASN A 6 3.25 6.05 0.02
CA ASN A 6 2.49 6.62 -1.08
C ASN A 6 3.39 7.57 -1.90
N ILE A 7 4.17 6.98 -2.79
CA ILE A 7 5.13 7.69 -3.63
C ILE A 7 4.50 8.51 -4.77
N ASP A 8 3.18 8.40 -4.97
CA ASP A 8 2.40 9.24 -5.90
C ASP A 8 1.98 10.58 -5.27
N SER A 9 2.22 10.75 -3.97
CA SER A 9 1.92 11.96 -3.19
C SER A 9 3.18 12.48 -2.48
N ASP A 10 3.00 13.22 -1.39
CA ASP A 10 4.10 13.73 -0.58
C ASP A 10 4.84 12.55 0.10
N LEU A 11 6.09 12.35 -0.28
CA LEU A 11 6.95 11.26 0.20
C LEU A 11 7.04 11.26 1.74
N GLY A 12 6.85 10.09 2.35
CA GLY A 12 6.95 9.95 3.79
C GLY A 12 5.77 10.56 4.56
N GLN A 13 4.65 10.90 3.91
CA GLN A 13 3.48 11.47 4.60
C GLN A 13 2.29 10.51 4.70
N ALA A 14 2.24 9.47 3.87
CA ALA A 14 1.15 8.50 3.83
C ALA A 14 1.65 7.10 3.49
N ILE A 15 0.97 6.09 4.04
CA ILE A 15 1.22 4.67 3.75
C ILE A 15 0.05 4.11 2.97
N ASN A 16 0.36 3.38 1.91
CA ASN A 16 -0.59 2.59 1.16
C ASN A 16 -0.59 1.15 1.69
N CYS A 17 -1.77 0.56 1.80
CA CYS A 17 -1.98 -0.88 2.02
C CYS A 17 -2.70 -1.43 0.79
N ILE A 18 -2.01 -2.19 -0.05
CA ILE A 18 -2.50 -2.61 -1.38
C ILE A 18 -2.71 -4.11 -1.41
N ALA A 19 -3.87 -4.58 -1.88
CA ALA A 19 -4.12 -6.01 -2.08
C ALA A 19 -4.87 -6.30 -3.39
N PRO A 20 -4.65 -7.48 -3.98
CA PRO A 20 -5.49 -7.96 -5.06
C PRO A 20 -6.78 -8.53 -4.45
N LEU A 21 -7.92 -7.91 -4.76
CA LEU A 21 -9.20 -8.17 -4.09
C LEU A 21 -9.84 -9.50 -4.51
N ASP A 22 -9.38 -10.10 -5.61
CA ASP A 22 -9.76 -11.46 -6.00
C ASP A 22 -9.24 -12.53 -5.04
N PHE A 23 -8.17 -12.22 -4.29
CA PHE A 23 -7.51 -13.15 -3.37
C PHE A 23 -7.62 -12.73 -1.89
N MET A 24 -7.93 -11.46 -1.62
CA MET A 24 -8.07 -10.93 -0.27
C MET A 24 -9.26 -9.95 -0.21
N PRO A 25 -10.32 -10.25 0.57
CA PRO A 25 -11.45 -9.33 0.68
C PRO A 25 -11.02 -8.01 1.33
N PHE A 26 -11.71 -6.93 0.94
CA PHE A 26 -11.37 -5.59 1.40
C PHE A 26 -11.47 -5.44 2.92
N GLU A 27 -12.40 -6.14 3.58
CA GLU A 27 -12.53 -6.16 5.04
C GLU A 27 -11.24 -6.66 5.70
N LYS A 28 -10.58 -7.67 5.11
CA LYS A 28 -9.31 -8.19 5.62
C LYS A 28 -8.18 -7.19 5.43
N LEU A 29 -8.15 -6.50 4.29
CA LEU A 29 -7.21 -5.42 4.05
C LEU A 29 -7.41 -4.26 5.03
N LEU A 30 -8.67 -3.94 5.36
CA LEU A 30 -9.01 -2.89 6.32
C LEU A 30 -8.57 -3.25 7.74
N GLU A 31 -8.67 -4.51 8.15
CA GLU A 31 -8.08 -5.00 9.41
C GLU A 31 -6.57 -4.74 9.45
N ILE A 32 -5.86 -5.08 8.37
CA ILE A 32 -4.41 -4.87 8.26
C ILE A 32 -4.09 -3.37 8.34
N ALA A 33 -4.82 -2.54 7.60
CA ALA A 33 -4.62 -1.09 7.60
C ALA A 33 -4.86 -0.46 8.99
N ARG A 34 -5.82 -0.98 9.78
CA ARG A 34 -6.02 -0.56 11.17
C ARG A 34 -4.82 -0.89 12.06
N VAL A 35 -4.20 -2.07 11.89
CA VAL A 35 -2.98 -2.43 12.60
C VAL A 35 -1.83 -1.49 12.20
N VAL A 36 -1.62 -1.27 10.91
CA VAL A 36 -0.58 -0.32 10.42
C VAL A 36 -0.82 1.08 10.98
N ARG A 37 -2.07 1.55 10.98
CA ARG A 37 -2.45 2.85 11.55
C ARG A 37 -2.11 2.97 13.03
N SER A 38 -2.21 1.89 13.79
CA SER A 38 -1.91 1.90 15.23
C SER A 38 -0.42 2.08 15.55
N VAL A 39 0.48 1.83 14.59
CA VAL A 39 1.94 1.86 14.82
C VAL A 39 2.67 2.98 14.08
N VAL A 40 2.08 3.56 13.03
CA VAL A 40 2.72 4.65 12.27
C VAL A 40 2.35 6.02 12.84
N THR A 41 3.25 7.00 12.69
CA THR A 41 3.06 8.40 13.12
C THR A 41 2.60 9.33 11.98
N LEU A 42 2.53 8.80 10.76
CA LEU A 42 2.22 9.51 9.52
C LEU A 42 0.76 9.98 9.47
N ASN A 43 0.40 10.89 8.58
CA ASN A 43 -0.96 11.47 8.58
C ASN A 43 -2.03 10.49 8.09
N ARG A 44 -1.71 9.61 7.12
CA ARG A 44 -2.71 8.76 6.46
C ARG A 44 -2.22 7.32 6.29
N VAL A 45 -3.16 6.39 6.42
CA VAL A 45 -3.02 4.99 5.99
C VAL A 45 -4.19 4.71 5.05
N ILE A 46 -3.89 4.29 3.82
CA ILE A 46 -4.86 4.20 2.73
C ILE A 46 -4.95 2.74 2.27
N PRO A 47 -5.97 1.97 2.71
CA PRO A 47 -6.26 0.67 2.14
C PRO A 47 -6.95 0.82 0.78
N PHE A 48 -6.40 0.19 -0.26
CA PHE A 48 -7.06 0.07 -1.56
C PHE A 48 -6.64 -1.22 -2.28
N GLY A 49 -7.38 -1.58 -3.32
CA GLY A 49 -7.11 -2.77 -4.11
C GLY A 49 -8.01 -2.82 -5.34
N GLY A 50 -7.58 -3.59 -6.33
CA GLY A 50 -8.31 -3.86 -7.57
C GLY A 50 -8.60 -5.34 -7.74
N THR A 51 -9.32 -5.67 -8.80
CA THR A 51 -9.54 -7.04 -9.29
C THR A 51 -8.80 -7.21 -10.62
N GLY A 52 -8.42 -8.44 -10.97
CA GLY A 52 -7.69 -8.77 -12.19
C GLY A 52 -6.17 -8.67 -12.08
N ASN A 53 -5.65 -8.38 -10.89
CA ASN A 53 -4.21 -8.33 -10.59
C ASN A 53 -3.83 -9.36 -9.52
N THR A 54 -2.55 -9.71 -9.50
CA THR A 54 -1.93 -10.63 -8.55
C THR A 54 -1.08 -9.88 -7.52
N ILE A 55 -0.56 -10.60 -6.52
CA ILE A 55 0.39 -9.99 -5.58
C ILE A 55 1.72 -9.71 -6.27
N GLU A 56 2.10 -10.51 -7.25
CA GLU A 56 3.30 -10.33 -8.08
C GLU A 56 3.22 -9.04 -8.90
N ASP A 57 2.06 -8.72 -9.47
CA ASP A 57 1.85 -7.45 -10.19
C ASP A 57 2.05 -6.23 -9.27
N ILE A 58 1.48 -6.28 -8.06
CA ILE A 58 1.64 -5.23 -7.04
C ILE A 58 3.11 -5.05 -6.67
N LEU A 59 3.82 -6.15 -6.40
CA LEU A 59 5.23 -6.09 -6.02
C LEU A 59 6.13 -5.64 -7.17
N SER A 60 5.77 -5.95 -8.42
CA SER A 60 6.52 -5.54 -9.61
C SER A 60 6.41 -4.03 -9.90
N ALA A 61 5.34 -3.38 -9.42
CA ALA A 61 5.15 -1.93 -9.51
C ALA A 61 5.91 -1.13 -8.43
N GLN A 62 6.83 -1.77 -7.71
CA GLN A 62 7.64 -1.14 -6.67
C GLN A 62 8.65 -0.15 -7.27
N GLU A 63 8.77 1.02 -6.65
CA GLU A 63 9.81 2.00 -6.97
C GLU A 63 10.49 2.53 -5.70
N VAL A 64 11.72 3.00 -5.86
CA VAL A 64 12.47 3.72 -4.83
C VAL A 64 12.69 5.16 -5.29
N LYS A 65 12.28 6.13 -4.47
CA LYS A 65 12.50 7.57 -4.71
C LYS A 65 13.46 8.15 -3.67
N GLU A 66 14.32 9.05 -4.13
CA GLU A 66 15.33 9.75 -3.31
C GLU A 66 16.27 8.82 -2.52
N ASP A 67 16.48 7.59 -3.02
CA ASP A 67 17.22 6.52 -2.32
C ASP A 67 16.76 6.29 -0.88
N ARG A 68 15.50 6.65 -0.57
CA ARG A 68 14.98 6.71 0.80
C ARG A 68 13.57 6.16 0.95
N TYR A 69 12.68 6.47 0.01
CA TYR A 69 11.27 6.09 0.09
C TYR A 69 10.99 4.94 -0.86
N ILE A 70 10.37 3.88 -0.34
CA ILE A 70 9.94 2.71 -1.11
C ILE A 70 8.42 2.65 -1.14
N GLY A 71 7.86 2.56 -2.35
CA GLY A 71 6.43 2.58 -2.57
C GLY A 71 6.05 1.75 -3.78
N ASN A 72 4.76 1.71 -4.06
CA ASN A 72 4.22 1.16 -5.30
C ASN A 72 3.44 2.27 -5.99
N VAL A 73 3.60 2.39 -7.31
CA VAL A 73 2.67 3.18 -8.13
C VAL A 73 1.36 2.39 -8.22
N ALA A 74 0.21 3.06 -8.18
CA ALA A 74 -1.08 2.37 -8.30
C ALA A 74 -1.12 1.52 -9.60
N VAL A 75 -1.41 0.22 -9.44
CA VAL A 75 -1.48 -0.80 -10.52
C VAL A 75 -2.92 -1.21 -10.78
#